data_AF-A0A7N0THV8-F1
#
_entry.id   AF-A0A7N0THV8-F1
#
_cell.length_a   1.000
_cell.length_b   1.000
_cell.length_c   1.000
_cell.angle_alpha   90.00
_cell.angle_beta   90.00
_cell.angle_gamma   90.00
#
_symmetry.space_group_name_H-M   'P 1'
#
loop_
_entity.id
_entity.type
_entity.pdbx_description
1 polymer ?
#
loop_
_entity_poly.entity_id
_entity_poly.type
_entity_poly.pdbx_seq_one_letter_code
_entity_poly.pdbx_strand_id
1 'polypeptide(L)'
;MESLYSKLYDKYTKLKAKKFQELEKPNKDQEITFMNYVTAAEELIEHLRNEKERLNVQVNEMRNEVNSLRAKANEQLLECQDLLMEDNQKIKELKEENERLLKLQREGLLCPAKDSDMLQLDASEDDQTRPENNMTVRPSEKAKMQNVSHSGFSDEGFGHADPATIGQSGKELTFNEASAGSRMPECCRKINISSDGGGNKIEPANCLYQVLIESLVGMKLSASNELHGICISALHESSGYTFSLTWVRRAGKKEAELLYRVISLGTLTRVAPEWMREEIMFSINMCSLFFERVTRFIRLNH
;
A
#
# COMPACT_ATOMS: atom_id res chain seq x y z
N MET A 1 11.08 -63.30 80.54
CA MET A 1 10.41 -62.02 80.20
C MET A 1 11.26 -61.21 79.22
N GLU A 2 12.36 -60.61 79.67
CA GLU A 2 13.17 -59.62 78.92
C GLU A 2 13.59 -60.05 77.50
N SER A 3 14.00 -61.31 77.32
CA SER A 3 14.40 -61.84 76.01
C SER A 3 13.29 -61.88 74.95
N LEU A 4 12.02 -61.77 75.35
CA LEU A 4 10.89 -61.57 74.43
C LEU A 4 10.68 -60.09 74.10
N TYR A 5 10.82 -59.20 75.08
CA TYR A 5 10.74 -57.75 74.86
C TYR A 5 11.86 -57.25 73.94
N SER A 6 13.11 -57.71 74.15
CA SER A 6 14.23 -57.45 73.24
C SER A 6 13.90 -57.88 71.80
N LYS A 7 13.45 -59.13 71.59
CA LYS A 7 13.07 -59.64 70.26
C LYS A 7 11.90 -58.88 69.63
N LEU A 8 10.98 -58.34 70.42
CA LEU A 8 9.87 -57.52 69.93
C LEU A 8 10.35 -56.12 69.52
N TYR A 9 11.23 -55.49 70.33
CA TYR A 9 11.83 -54.19 70.05
C TYR A 9 12.73 -54.23 68.81
N ASP A 10 13.51 -55.31 68.65
CA ASP A 10 14.30 -55.59 67.44
C ASP A 10 13.43 -55.66 66.19
N LYS A 11 12.31 -56.41 66.26
CA LYS A 11 11.35 -56.52 65.15
C LYS A 11 10.71 -55.17 64.83
N TYR A 12 10.27 -54.42 65.85
CA TYR A 12 9.72 -53.07 65.67
C TYR A 12 10.73 -52.13 65.00
N THR A 13 11.97 -52.11 65.48
CA THR A 13 13.03 -51.24 64.95
C THR A 13 13.38 -51.57 63.50
N LYS A 14 13.51 -52.86 63.17
CA LYS A 14 13.77 -53.34 61.80
C LYS A 14 12.59 -53.06 60.86
N LEU A 15 11.34 -53.22 61.33
CA LEU A 15 10.14 -52.89 60.55
C LEU A 15 10.00 -51.38 60.32
N LYS A 16 10.26 -50.57 61.36
CA LYS A 16 10.26 -49.10 61.29
C LYS A 16 11.29 -48.60 60.28
N ALA A 17 12.54 -49.06 60.38
CA ALA A 17 13.60 -48.71 59.44
C ALA A 17 13.24 -49.07 57.99
N LYS A 18 12.74 -50.29 57.75
CA LYS A 18 12.27 -50.70 56.42
C LYS A 18 11.14 -49.81 55.91
N LYS A 19 10.17 -49.43 56.75
CA LYS A 19 9.06 -48.57 56.34
C LYS A 19 9.48 -47.14 56.02
N PHE A 20 10.45 -46.58 56.74
CA PHE A 20 11.06 -45.29 56.35
C PHE A 20 11.74 -45.38 54.98
N GLN A 21 12.57 -46.40 54.76
CA GLN A 21 13.26 -46.60 53.47
C GLN A 21 12.29 -46.82 52.29
N GLU A 22 11.17 -47.51 52.53
CA GLU A 22 10.10 -47.77 51.56
C GLU A 22 9.33 -46.50 51.16
N LEU A 23 9.24 -45.50 52.05
CA LEU A 23 8.68 -44.17 51.79
C LEU A 23 9.72 -43.20 51.17
N GLU A 24 10.97 -43.28 51.60
CA GLU A 24 12.05 -42.38 51.17
C GLU A 24 12.42 -42.56 49.70
N LYS A 25 12.40 -43.79 49.17
CA LYS A 25 12.73 -44.03 47.76
C LYS A 25 11.77 -43.34 46.77
N PRO A 26 10.44 -43.60 46.78
CA PRO A 26 9.54 -42.96 45.82
C PRO A 26 9.50 -41.44 45.97
N ASN A 27 9.75 -40.90 47.17
CA ASN A 27 9.92 -39.46 47.36
C ASN A 27 11.10 -38.91 46.54
N LYS A 28 12.25 -39.58 46.55
CA LYS A 28 13.43 -39.20 45.76
C LYS A 28 13.21 -39.36 44.25
N ASP A 29 12.55 -40.44 43.84
CA ASP A 29 12.20 -40.66 42.42
C ASP A 29 11.25 -39.55 41.91
N GLN A 30 10.33 -39.06 42.76
CA GLN A 30 9.45 -37.91 42.48
C GLN A 30 10.21 -36.56 42.50
N GLU A 31 11.11 -36.35 43.45
CA GLU A 31 11.94 -35.14 43.58
C GLU A 31 12.82 -34.93 42.34
N ILE A 32 13.48 -35.98 41.85
CA ILE A 32 14.25 -35.97 40.60
C ILE A 32 13.33 -35.64 39.40
N THR A 33 12.16 -36.25 39.35
CA THR A 33 11.17 -36.00 38.28
C THR A 33 10.70 -34.54 38.27
N PHE A 34 10.42 -33.97 39.43
CA PHE A 34 10.04 -32.56 39.58
C PHE A 34 11.19 -31.63 39.16
N MET A 35 12.42 -31.90 39.61
CA MET A 35 13.60 -31.11 39.24
C MET A 35 13.83 -31.08 37.72
N ASN A 36 13.71 -32.23 37.05
CA ASN A 36 13.83 -32.30 35.58
C ASN A 36 12.78 -31.44 34.87
N TYR A 37 11.53 -31.41 35.37
CA TYR A 37 10.49 -30.53 34.81
C TYR A 37 10.75 -29.04 35.09
N VAL A 38 11.31 -28.71 36.25
CA VAL A 38 11.70 -27.32 36.58
C VAL A 38 12.83 -26.86 35.65
N THR A 39 13.92 -27.62 35.52
CA THR A 39 15.05 -27.28 34.64
C THR A 39 14.61 -27.12 33.19
N ALA A 40 13.80 -28.05 32.65
CA ALA A 40 13.30 -27.93 31.28
C ALA A 40 12.36 -26.72 31.07
N ALA A 41 11.61 -26.32 32.10
CA ALA A 41 10.78 -25.11 32.05
C ALA A 41 11.64 -23.83 32.14
N GLU A 42 12.68 -23.82 32.98
CA GLU A 42 13.63 -22.71 33.09
C GLU A 42 14.43 -22.49 31.80
N GLU A 43 14.92 -23.57 31.18
CA GLU A 43 15.58 -23.54 29.86
C GLU A 43 14.66 -22.94 28.78
N LEU A 44 13.39 -23.35 28.73
CA LEU A 44 12.42 -22.83 27.77
C LEU A 44 12.08 -21.34 28.03
N ILE A 45 11.90 -20.96 29.29
CA ILE A 45 11.66 -19.56 29.68
C ILE A 45 12.85 -18.69 29.26
N GLU A 46 14.08 -19.16 29.47
CA GLU A 46 15.28 -18.41 29.12
C GLU A 46 15.51 -18.35 27.60
N HIS A 47 15.24 -19.43 26.86
CA HIS A 47 15.21 -19.39 25.39
C HIS A 47 14.23 -18.32 24.87
N LEU A 48 12.98 -18.31 25.37
CA LEU A 48 11.95 -17.36 24.96
C LEU A 48 12.28 -15.90 25.34
N ARG A 49 12.98 -15.67 26.46
CA ARG A 49 13.52 -14.33 26.80
C ARG A 49 14.56 -13.87 25.79
N ASN A 50 15.51 -14.72 25.46
CA ASN A 50 16.60 -14.39 24.52
C ASN A 50 16.09 -14.19 23.09
N GLU A 51 15.12 -14.99 22.63
CA GLU A 51 14.46 -14.75 21.33
C GLU A 51 13.64 -13.47 21.31
N LYS A 52 12.89 -13.17 22.38
CA LYS A 52 12.16 -11.90 22.51
C LYS A 52 13.10 -10.70 22.41
N GLU A 53 14.25 -10.75 23.07
CA GLU A 53 15.19 -9.63 23.04
C GLU A 53 15.89 -9.49 21.68
N ARG A 54 16.28 -10.61 21.05
CA ARG A 54 16.76 -10.62 19.65
C ARG A 54 15.76 -9.98 18.69
N LEU A 55 14.46 -10.30 18.85
CA LEU A 55 13.38 -9.71 18.04
C LEU A 55 13.16 -8.22 18.36
N ASN A 56 13.24 -7.81 19.63
CA ASN A 56 13.18 -6.38 20.01
C ASN A 56 14.28 -5.57 19.32
N VAL A 57 15.52 -6.07 19.30
CA VAL A 57 16.65 -5.42 18.63
C VAL A 57 16.38 -5.25 17.14
N GLN A 58 16.00 -6.33 16.44
CA GLN A 58 15.67 -6.27 15.01
C GLN A 58 14.51 -5.31 14.69
N VAL A 59 13.46 -5.29 15.51
CA VAL A 59 12.32 -4.36 15.33
C VAL A 59 12.73 -2.91 15.55
N ASN A 60 13.66 -2.63 16.46
CA ASN A 60 14.19 -1.28 16.67
C ASN A 60 15.15 -0.86 15.55
N GLU A 61 15.98 -1.77 15.04
CA GLU A 61 16.88 -1.56 13.91
C GLU A 61 16.08 -1.20 12.63
N MET A 62 15.15 -2.06 12.21
CA MET A 62 14.27 -1.79 11.05
C MET A 62 13.44 -0.51 11.23
N ARG A 63 13.01 -0.18 12.47
CA ARG A 63 12.31 1.08 12.76
C ARG A 63 13.22 2.29 12.54
N ASN A 64 14.48 2.21 12.93
CA ASN A 64 15.45 3.29 12.73
C ASN A 64 15.80 3.46 11.25
N GLU A 65 15.94 2.37 10.50
CA GLU A 65 16.10 2.41 9.03
C GLU A 65 14.91 3.07 8.34
N VAL A 66 13.67 2.65 8.65
CA VAL A 66 12.44 3.24 8.08
C VAL A 66 12.31 4.72 8.45
N ASN A 67 12.69 5.13 9.66
CA ASN A 67 12.71 6.53 10.06
C ASN A 67 13.77 7.34 9.29
N SER A 68 14.97 6.78 9.08
CA SER A 68 16.06 7.38 8.29
C SER A 68 15.68 7.56 6.82
N LEU A 69 15.14 6.50 6.19
CA LEU A 69 14.64 6.54 4.82
C LEU A 69 13.51 7.57 4.65
N ARG A 70 12.61 7.67 5.63
CA ARG A 70 11.54 8.69 5.64
C ARG A 70 12.09 10.10 5.79
N ALA A 71 13.08 10.32 6.66
CA ALA A 71 13.72 11.63 6.81
C ALA A 71 14.36 12.08 5.49
N LYS A 72 15.15 11.21 4.86
CA LYS A 72 15.75 11.48 3.55
C LYS A 72 14.71 11.72 2.45
N ALA A 73 13.65 10.92 2.38
CA ALA A 73 12.58 11.12 1.40
C ALA A 73 11.85 12.46 1.58
N ASN A 74 11.65 12.91 2.83
CA ASN A 74 11.07 14.22 3.14
C ASN A 74 12.02 15.38 2.78
N GLU A 75 13.31 15.22 3.03
CA GLU A 75 14.36 16.18 2.64
C GLU A 75 14.40 16.38 1.12
N GLN A 76 14.41 15.29 0.36
CA GLN A 76 14.34 15.32 -1.11
C GLN A 76 13.00 15.88 -1.63
N LEU A 77 11.90 15.70 -0.90
CA LEU A 77 10.60 16.29 -1.25
C LEU A 77 10.62 17.82 -1.13
N LEU A 78 11.25 18.34 -0.07
CA LEU A 78 11.42 19.78 0.14
C LEU A 78 12.33 20.39 -0.92
N GLU A 79 13.48 19.77 -1.20
CA GLU A 79 14.39 20.19 -2.28
C GLU A 79 13.68 20.24 -3.65
N CYS A 80 12.91 19.20 -3.99
CA CYS A 80 12.10 19.19 -5.22
C CYS A 80 10.99 20.25 -5.22
N GLN A 81 10.41 20.59 -4.07
CA GLN A 81 9.39 21.63 -3.95
C GLN A 81 9.97 23.03 -4.16
N ASP A 82 11.13 23.33 -3.56
CA ASP A 82 11.79 24.62 -3.69
C ASP A 82 12.29 24.85 -5.12
N LEU A 83 12.92 23.84 -5.76
CA LEU A 83 13.27 23.86 -7.18
C LEU A 83 12.07 24.13 -8.09
N LEU A 84 10.91 23.51 -7.79
CA LEU A 84 9.68 23.75 -8.55
C LEU A 84 9.17 25.19 -8.37
N MET A 85 9.30 25.79 -7.17
CA MET A 85 8.95 27.20 -6.97
C MET A 85 9.89 28.15 -7.73
N GLU A 86 11.20 27.89 -7.69
CA GLU A 86 12.17 28.65 -8.48
C GLU A 86 11.88 28.60 -9.98
N ASP A 87 11.64 27.42 -10.55
CA ASP A 87 11.44 27.27 -12.00
C ASP A 87 10.13 27.89 -12.47
N ASN A 88 9.07 27.86 -11.64
CA ASN A 88 7.85 28.62 -11.92
C ASN A 88 8.10 30.15 -11.92
N GLN A 89 8.96 30.65 -11.03
CA GLN A 89 9.36 32.06 -11.00
C GLN A 89 10.20 32.43 -12.23
N LYS A 90 11.17 31.59 -12.63
CA LYS A 90 11.96 31.76 -13.87
C LYS A 90 11.06 31.76 -15.12
N ILE A 91 10.06 30.89 -15.18
CA ILE A 91 9.05 30.85 -16.26
C ILE A 91 8.23 32.16 -16.30
N LYS A 92 7.86 32.72 -15.14
CA LYS A 92 7.15 34.01 -15.05
C LYS A 92 8.00 35.16 -15.58
N GLU A 93 9.26 35.26 -15.15
CA GLU A 93 10.21 36.27 -15.62
C GLU A 93 10.49 36.17 -17.13
N LEU A 94 10.70 34.95 -17.64
CA LEU A 94 10.85 34.70 -19.08
C LEU A 94 9.59 35.08 -19.86
N LYS A 95 8.38 34.86 -19.31
CA LYS A 95 7.13 35.29 -19.96
C LYS A 95 7.02 36.82 -20.02
N GLU A 96 7.36 37.51 -18.93
CA GLU A 96 7.33 38.98 -18.85
C GLU A 96 8.32 39.64 -19.82
N GLU A 97 9.54 39.13 -19.93
CA GLU A 97 10.53 39.64 -20.89
C GLU A 97 10.17 39.25 -22.34
N ASN A 98 9.57 38.08 -22.61
CA ASN A 98 9.01 37.78 -23.94
C ASN A 98 7.89 38.76 -24.33
N GLU A 99 6.98 39.12 -23.40
CA GLU A 99 5.95 40.12 -23.67
C GLU A 99 6.56 41.51 -23.93
N ARG A 100 7.63 41.86 -23.22
CA ARG A 100 8.39 43.09 -23.46
C ARG A 100 9.06 43.11 -24.84
N LEU A 101 9.71 42.02 -25.25
CA LEU A 101 10.34 41.89 -26.56
C LEU A 101 9.32 41.98 -27.70
N LEU A 102 8.14 41.37 -27.53
CA LEU A 102 7.02 41.47 -28.49
C LEU A 102 6.45 42.89 -28.59
N LYS A 103 6.42 43.66 -27.49
CA LYS A 103 6.07 45.09 -27.53
C LYS A 103 7.12 45.90 -28.28
N LEU A 104 8.41 45.70 -27.98
CA LEU A 104 9.52 46.36 -28.67
C LEU A 104 9.53 46.07 -30.18
N GLN A 105 9.27 44.81 -30.58
CA GLN A 105 9.16 44.42 -31.99
C GLN A 105 7.99 45.13 -32.69
N ARG A 106 6.84 45.24 -32.01
CA ARG A 106 5.65 45.95 -32.53
C ARG A 106 5.90 47.45 -32.66
N GLU A 107 6.59 48.06 -31.70
CA GLU A 107 6.96 49.48 -31.72
C GLU A 107 7.98 49.79 -32.81
N GLY A 108 8.98 48.91 -33.02
CA GLY A 108 9.93 49.01 -34.14
C GLY A 108 9.30 48.86 -35.53
N LEU A 109 8.14 48.21 -35.62
CA LEU A 109 7.36 48.07 -36.86
C LEU A 109 6.43 49.26 -37.18
N LEU A 110 6.38 50.29 -36.32
CA LEU A 110 5.52 51.47 -36.51
C LEU A 110 6.20 52.66 -37.21
N CYS A 111 7.41 52.48 -37.74
CA CYS A 111 7.98 53.42 -38.71
C CYS A 111 7.18 53.35 -40.03
N PRO A 112 6.55 54.45 -40.49
CA PRO A 112 5.71 54.42 -41.68
C PRO A 112 6.57 54.20 -42.93
N ALA A 113 6.23 53.20 -43.72
CA ALA A 113 6.75 53.06 -45.07
C ALA A 113 6.39 54.31 -45.88
N LYS A 114 7.38 54.91 -46.53
CA LYS A 114 7.17 55.80 -47.67
C LYS A 114 7.52 55.03 -48.93
N ASP A 115 6.68 55.17 -49.94
CA ASP A 115 6.91 54.58 -51.25
C ASP A 115 8.21 55.10 -51.88
N SER A 116 8.99 54.20 -52.44
CA SER A 116 9.73 54.47 -53.67
C SER A 116 10.06 53.15 -54.35
N ASP A 117 9.49 52.93 -55.54
CA ASP A 117 10.14 52.07 -56.51
C ASP A 117 11.53 52.65 -56.81
N MET A 118 12.59 51.82 -56.80
CA MET A 118 13.75 52.08 -57.64
C MET A 118 14.59 50.83 -57.93
N LEU A 119 14.38 50.31 -59.13
CA LEU A 119 15.36 49.75 -60.07
C LEU A 119 16.35 48.64 -59.65
N GLN A 120 16.43 47.65 -60.55
CA GLN A 120 17.53 46.69 -60.69
C GLN A 120 18.84 47.38 -61.10
N LEU A 121 19.98 46.78 -60.76
CA LEU A 121 21.30 46.77 -61.43
C LEU A 121 22.33 46.20 -60.41
N ASP A 122 23.43 45.52 -60.74
CA ASP A 122 23.76 44.48 -61.74
C ASP A 122 25.24 44.11 -61.54
N ALA A 123 25.67 42.88 -61.89
CA ALA A 123 27.08 42.48 -62.12
C ALA A 123 28.12 42.67 -60.95
N SER A 124 29.31 42.07 -60.93
CA SER A 124 29.86 40.83 -61.55
C SER A 124 31.12 40.36 -60.77
N GLU A 125 31.47 39.08 -60.94
CA GLU A 125 32.80 38.43 -61.06
C GLU A 125 34.08 39.08 -60.45
N ASP A 126 34.96 38.35 -59.71
CA ASP A 126 34.84 37.00 -59.11
C ASP A 126 35.52 36.91 -57.71
N ASP A 127 36.73 36.40 -57.39
CA ASP A 127 37.84 35.74 -58.13
C ASP A 127 38.63 34.79 -57.16
N GLN A 128 39.57 34.03 -57.72
CA GLN A 128 40.49 33.04 -57.14
C GLN A 128 40.95 33.27 -55.68
N THR A 129 40.99 32.23 -54.84
CA THR A 129 42.03 31.18 -55.02
C THR A 129 41.68 29.81 -54.41
N ARG A 130 41.89 28.75 -55.19
CA ARG A 130 42.09 27.37 -54.71
C ARG A 130 42.95 26.56 -55.70
N PRO A 131 44.01 25.91 -55.20
CA PRO A 131 44.27 24.49 -55.49
C PRO A 131 44.21 23.63 -54.20
N GLU A 132 43.98 22.31 -54.19
CA GLU A 132 43.78 21.37 -55.31
C GLU A 132 43.00 20.08 -54.90
N ASN A 133 43.72 19.00 -54.58
CA ASN A 133 43.40 17.57 -54.77
C ASN A 133 42.55 16.87 -53.68
N ASN A 134 41.95 15.68 -53.89
CA ASN A 134 41.17 15.20 -55.06
C ASN A 134 40.43 13.86 -54.77
N MET A 135 39.16 13.75 -55.19
CA MET A 135 38.37 12.52 -55.44
C MET A 135 38.17 11.53 -54.23
N THR A 136 37.20 10.60 -54.17
CA THR A 136 36.39 9.92 -55.22
C THR A 136 35.05 9.37 -54.65
N VAL A 137 34.11 8.98 -55.53
CA VAL A 137 32.94 8.06 -55.33
C VAL A 137 31.59 8.64 -54.80
N ARG A 138 30.55 8.44 -55.63
CA ARG A 138 29.11 8.23 -55.33
C ARG A 138 28.78 6.75 -55.68
N PRO A 139 27.70 6.07 -55.23
CA PRO A 139 26.34 6.62 -54.98
C PRO A 139 25.51 5.98 -53.82
N SER A 140 24.21 6.32 -53.78
CA SER A 140 22.97 5.73 -53.21
C SER A 140 23.01 4.36 -52.46
N GLU A 141 22.12 4.02 -51.51
CA GLU A 141 20.63 4.13 -51.50
C GLU A 141 19.96 4.12 -50.08
N LYS A 142 18.67 4.53 -49.98
CA LYS A 142 17.50 3.98 -49.19
C LYS A 142 17.69 3.49 -47.71
N ALA A 143 16.74 3.53 -46.76
CA ALA A 143 15.29 3.80 -46.63
C ALA A 143 14.89 3.69 -45.10
N LYS A 144 13.69 3.97 -44.55
CA LYS A 144 12.49 4.80 -44.89
C LYS A 144 11.40 4.69 -43.78
N MET A 145 11.17 5.71 -42.93
CA MET A 145 9.94 5.87 -42.11
C MET A 145 9.58 7.38 -42.04
N GLN A 146 8.56 7.93 -42.70
CA GLN A 146 7.08 7.78 -42.66
C GLN A 146 6.38 8.40 -41.44
N ASN A 147 5.87 9.63 -41.62
CA ASN A 147 4.78 10.24 -40.85
C ASN A 147 3.40 9.87 -41.47
N VAL A 148 2.33 9.98 -40.69
CA VAL A 148 0.94 10.16 -41.16
C VAL A 148 0.24 11.13 -40.20
N SER A 149 -0.53 12.11 -40.71
CA SER A 149 -1.10 13.23 -39.94
C SER A 149 -2.46 13.70 -40.49
N HIS A 150 -3.20 14.48 -39.68
CA HIS A 150 -4.45 15.23 -39.99
C HIS A 150 -5.73 14.39 -40.15
N SER A 151 -6.95 14.94 -39.98
CA SER A 151 -7.44 16.33 -39.72
C SER A 151 -8.36 16.38 -38.46
N GLY A 152 -8.81 17.50 -37.86
CA GLY A 152 -9.02 18.90 -38.29
C GLY A 152 -10.51 19.15 -38.62
N PHE A 153 -11.20 20.24 -38.26
CA PHE A 153 -10.80 21.58 -37.75
C PHE A 153 -10.94 21.72 -36.20
N SER A 154 -11.38 22.76 -35.46
CA SER A 154 -12.17 24.02 -35.68
C SER A 154 -11.82 25.13 -34.64
N ASP A 155 -12.60 26.23 -34.57
CA ASP A 155 -12.34 27.47 -33.78
C ASP A 155 -13.63 28.04 -33.09
N GLU A 156 -13.53 29.22 -32.44
CA GLU A 156 -14.47 29.99 -31.58
C GLU A 156 -14.50 29.59 -30.08
N GLY A 157 -14.35 30.51 -29.09
CA GLY A 157 -14.10 31.96 -29.14
C GLY A 157 -13.73 32.55 -27.75
N PHE A 158 -13.28 33.81 -27.68
CA PHE A 158 -12.69 34.45 -26.48
C PHE A 158 -13.71 34.94 -25.42
N GLY A 159 -13.28 34.93 -24.15
CA GLY A 159 -13.95 35.65 -23.04
C GLY A 159 -13.05 35.81 -21.80
N HIS A 160 -12.70 37.05 -21.44
CA HIS A 160 -11.82 37.38 -20.30
C HIS A 160 -12.62 37.74 -19.04
N ALA A 161 -12.27 37.17 -17.88
CA ALA A 161 -12.43 37.78 -16.56
C ALA A 161 -11.61 37.04 -15.48
N ASP A 162 -10.73 37.78 -14.80
CA ASP A 162 -10.01 37.40 -13.57
C ASP A 162 -10.52 38.31 -12.41
N PRO A 163 -10.22 38.03 -11.12
CA PRO A 163 -10.05 36.72 -10.46
C PRO A 163 -10.80 36.66 -9.09
N ALA A 164 -10.67 35.53 -8.37
CA ALA A 164 -10.45 35.43 -6.90
C ALA A 164 -11.27 34.35 -6.14
N THR A 165 -10.68 33.92 -5.02
CA THR A 165 -11.28 33.18 -3.88
C THR A 165 -11.51 31.67 -4.03
N ILE A 166 -10.49 30.95 -3.59
CA ILE A 166 -10.47 29.59 -3.00
C ILE A 166 -11.83 29.11 -2.48
N GLY A 167 -12.31 27.96 -2.98
CA GLY A 167 -13.47 27.24 -2.46
C GLY A 167 -13.34 25.73 -2.72
N GLN A 168 -13.60 24.91 -1.70
CA GLN A 168 -13.44 23.45 -1.80
C GLN A 168 -14.54 22.83 -2.69
N SER A 169 -14.15 21.92 -3.59
CA SER A 169 -15.09 21.08 -4.34
C SER A 169 -14.61 19.61 -4.31
N GLY A 170 -15.00 18.89 -3.25
CA GLY A 170 -14.88 17.44 -3.21
C GLY A 170 -15.88 16.84 -4.21
N LYS A 171 -15.38 16.21 -5.28
CA LYS A 171 -16.25 15.65 -6.33
C LYS A 171 -16.97 14.41 -5.81
N GLU A 172 -18.26 14.58 -5.61
CA GLU A 172 -19.25 13.61 -5.14
C GLU A 172 -19.21 12.31 -5.96
N LEU A 173 -18.98 11.16 -5.30
CA LEU A 173 -18.92 9.86 -5.96
C LEU A 173 -20.32 9.29 -6.22
N THR A 174 -21.00 9.83 -7.24
CA THR A 174 -22.26 9.33 -7.76
C THR A 174 -22.08 8.00 -8.53
N PHE A 175 -22.05 6.90 -7.78
CA PHE A 175 -22.19 5.56 -8.35
C PHE A 175 -23.63 5.33 -8.85
N ASN A 176 -23.83 5.61 -10.14
CA ASN A 176 -24.97 5.18 -10.93
C ASN A 176 -24.64 3.85 -11.64
N GLU A 177 -25.62 2.96 -11.75
CA GLU A 177 -25.49 1.69 -12.47
C GLU A 177 -25.79 1.81 -13.97
N ALA A 178 -25.50 0.71 -14.69
CA ALA A 178 -25.80 0.42 -16.09
C ALA A 178 -24.91 1.04 -17.20
N SER A 179 -24.08 0.18 -17.79
CA SER A 179 -23.90 0.04 -19.24
C SER A 179 -23.31 1.21 -20.06
N ALA A 180 -22.05 1.55 -19.82
CA ALA A 180 -21.10 1.90 -20.89
C ALA A 180 -19.69 1.45 -20.47
N GLY A 181 -18.87 1.00 -21.44
CA GLY A 181 -17.59 0.31 -21.17
C GLY A 181 -16.69 1.00 -20.14
N SER A 182 -16.71 0.50 -18.90
CA SER A 182 -16.03 1.14 -17.78
C SER A 182 -14.52 1.03 -17.95
N ARG A 183 -13.84 2.18 -17.90
CA ARG A 183 -12.37 2.22 -17.83
C ARG A 183 -11.91 1.74 -16.46
N MET A 184 -11.85 0.42 -16.30
CA MET A 184 -11.37 -0.23 -15.09
C MET A 184 -9.93 0.25 -14.80
N PRO A 185 -9.64 0.71 -13.56
CA PRO A 185 -8.30 1.13 -13.17
C PRO A 185 -7.25 0.07 -13.50
N GLU A 186 -6.02 0.48 -13.86
CA GLU A 186 -5.02 -0.45 -14.40
C GLU A 186 -4.63 -1.55 -13.41
N CYS A 187 -4.59 -1.21 -12.12
CA CYS A 187 -4.42 -2.15 -11.00
C CYS A 187 -5.54 -3.19 -10.83
N CYS A 188 -6.72 -2.95 -11.42
CA CYS A 188 -7.88 -3.85 -11.45
C CYS A 188 -8.09 -4.51 -12.81
N ARG A 189 -7.29 -4.16 -13.84
CA ARG A 189 -7.28 -4.86 -15.13
C ARG A 189 -6.85 -6.31 -14.86
N LYS A 190 -7.54 -7.30 -15.45
CA LYS A 190 -7.22 -8.72 -15.25
C LYS A 190 -5.73 -8.99 -15.51
N ILE A 191 -4.99 -9.27 -14.45
CA ILE A 191 -3.62 -9.79 -14.57
C ILE A 191 -3.76 -11.27 -14.93
N ASN A 192 -3.85 -11.55 -16.23
CA ASN A 192 -3.78 -12.90 -16.76
C ASN A 192 -2.34 -13.43 -16.59
N ILE A 193 -1.99 -13.87 -15.37
CA ILE A 193 -0.78 -14.68 -15.15
C ILE A 193 -1.01 -15.98 -15.91
N SER A 194 -0.29 -16.16 -17.03
CA SER A 194 -0.54 -17.22 -18.00
C SER A 194 -0.06 -18.57 -17.49
N SER A 195 -0.91 -19.25 -16.72
CA SER A 195 -0.85 -20.71 -16.62
C SER A 195 -1.59 -21.30 -17.81
N ASP A 196 -0.90 -22.13 -18.59
CA ASP A 196 -1.52 -22.91 -19.66
C ASP A 196 -2.41 -24.03 -19.05
N GLY A 197 -3.48 -24.41 -19.75
CA GLY A 197 -4.51 -25.35 -19.26
C GLY A 197 -5.91 -24.74 -19.21
N GLY A 198 -6.72 -25.02 -20.23
CA GLY A 198 -8.05 -24.41 -20.38
C GLY A 198 -9.11 -24.94 -19.39
N GLY A 199 -9.84 -24.01 -18.76
CA GLY A 199 -11.03 -24.31 -17.97
C GLY A 199 -11.84 -23.05 -17.66
N ASN A 200 -13.09 -22.99 -18.12
CA ASN A 200 -13.97 -21.83 -17.89
C ASN A 200 -14.46 -21.76 -16.44
N LYS A 201 -13.62 -21.21 -15.56
CA LYS A 201 -14.07 -20.53 -14.34
C LYS A 201 -13.75 -19.04 -14.48
N ILE A 202 -14.75 -18.19 -14.26
CA ILE A 202 -14.51 -16.74 -14.12
C ILE A 202 -13.98 -16.52 -12.70
N GLU A 203 -12.72 -16.87 -12.51
CA GLU A 203 -12.00 -16.55 -11.28
C GLU A 203 -11.91 -15.01 -11.17
N PRO A 204 -12.30 -14.42 -10.02
CA PRO A 204 -12.14 -13.00 -9.80
C PRO A 204 -10.64 -12.72 -9.71
N ALA A 205 -10.10 -12.02 -10.71
CA ALA A 205 -8.69 -11.66 -10.70
C ALA A 205 -8.47 -10.60 -9.62
N ASN A 206 -7.91 -11.01 -8.47
CA ASN A 206 -7.60 -10.11 -7.36
C ASN A 206 -6.82 -8.90 -7.88
N CYS A 207 -7.35 -7.70 -7.67
CA CYS A 207 -6.67 -6.48 -8.09
C CYS A 207 -5.48 -6.20 -7.17
N LEU A 208 -4.49 -5.43 -7.64
CA LEU A 208 -3.31 -5.09 -6.83
C LEU A 208 -3.69 -4.35 -5.53
N TYR A 209 -4.79 -3.58 -5.54
CA TYR A 209 -5.32 -2.98 -4.33
C TYR A 209 -5.95 -3.99 -3.38
N GLN A 210 -6.63 -5.04 -3.88
CA GLN A 210 -7.14 -6.10 -3.02
C GLN A 210 -5.97 -6.81 -2.33
N VAL A 211 -4.96 -7.26 -3.07
CA VAL A 211 -3.77 -7.93 -2.49
C VAL A 211 -3.06 -7.03 -1.45
N LEU A 212 -2.96 -5.72 -1.72
CA LEU A 212 -2.41 -4.76 -0.77
C LEU A 212 -3.26 -4.61 0.50
N ILE A 213 -4.58 -4.46 0.38
CA ILE A 213 -5.48 -4.30 1.53
C ILE A 213 -5.57 -5.60 2.33
N GLU A 214 -5.62 -6.77 1.67
CA GLU A 214 -5.55 -8.10 2.29
C GLU A 214 -4.28 -8.23 3.15
N SER A 215 -3.14 -7.79 2.61
CA SER A 215 -1.84 -7.77 3.31
C SER A 215 -1.80 -6.80 4.50
N LEU A 216 -2.45 -5.63 4.38
CA LEU A 216 -2.48 -4.61 5.44
C LEU A 216 -3.40 -5.00 6.61
N VAL A 217 -4.57 -5.58 6.31
CA VAL A 217 -5.55 -6.01 7.33
C VAL A 217 -5.16 -7.37 7.93
N GLY A 218 -4.47 -8.21 7.15
CA GLY A 218 -4.13 -9.59 7.49
C GLY A 218 -5.26 -10.58 7.20
N MET A 219 -6.13 -10.31 6.23
CA MET A 219 -7.33 -11.10 5.93
C MET A 219 -7.54 -11.22 4.43
N LYS A 220 -8.04 -12.36 3.94
CA LYS A 220 -8.55 -12.45 2.57
C LYS A 220 -9.88 -11.73 2.46
N LEU A 221 -10.08 -11.04 1.34
CA LEU A 221 -11.28 -10.26 1.05
C LEU A 221 -11.97 -10.81 -0.20
N SER A 222 -13.29 -10.69 -0.23
CA SER A 222 -14.07 -10.96 -1.44
C SER A 222 -15.25 -10.02 -1.54
N ALA A 223 -15.46 -9.44 -2.72
CA ALA A 223 -16.57 -8.53 -2.99
C ALA A 223 -17.72 -9.28 -3.69
N SER A 224 -18.93 -9.14 -3.17
CA SER A 224 -20.19 -9.53 -3.80
C SER A 224 -21.05 -8.29 -4.05
N ASN A 225 -21.92 -8.34 -5.07
CA ASN A 225 -22.99 -7.37 -5.21
C ASN A 225 -24.30 -8.08 -4.82
N GLU A 226 -24.88 -7.70 -3.69
CA GLU A 226 -26.10 -8.27 -3.17
C GLU A 226 -27.29 -7.36 -3.51
N LEU A 227 -28.53 -7.88 -3.42
CA LEU A 227 -29.76 -7.11 -3.70
C LEU A 227 -29.95 -5.86 -2.80
N HIS A 228 -29.14 -5.72 -1.75
CA HIS A 228 -29.14 -4.59 -0.83
C HIS A 228 -27.92 -3.67 -0.97
N GLY A 229 -26.99 -3.97 -1.89
CA GLY A 229 -25.83 -3.14 -2.20
C GLY A 229 -24.52 -3.93 -2.31
N ILE A 230 -23.42 -3.20 -2.46
CA ILE A 230 -22.06 -3.76 -2.45
C ILE A 230 -21.79 -4.34 -1.06
N CYS A 231 -21.26 -5.56 -1.04
CA CYS A 231 -20.90 -6.30 0.16
C CYS A 231 -19.44 -6.76 0.04
N ILE A 232 -18.66 -6.62 1.12
CA ILE A 232 -17.31 -7.20 1.21
C ILE A 232 -17.30 -8.17 2.38
N SER A 233 -17.01 -9.43 2.09
CA SER A 233 -16.70 -10.44 3.10
C SER A 233 -15.19 -10.51 3.35
N ALA A 234 -14.82 -10.78 4.60
CA ALA A 234 -13.45 -10.86 5.08
C ALA A 234 -13.23 -12.14 5.89
N LEU A 235 -12.10 -12.81 5.68
CA LEU A 235 -11.71 -14.08 6.30
C LEU A 235 -10.30 -13.99 6.91
N HIS A 236 -10.19 -14.22 8.22
CA HIS A 236 -8.91 -14.44 8.90
C HIS A 236 -8.60 -15.94 8.97
N GLU A 237 -7.89 -16.44 7.96
CA GLU A 237 -7.71 -17.87 7.67
C GLU A 237 -7.30 -18.70 8.89
N SER A 238 -6.25 -18.28 9.61
CA SER A 238 -5.68 -19.02 10.76
C SER A 238 -6.67 -19.26 11.91
N SER A 239 -7.73 -18.43 12.00
CA SER A 239 -8.76 -18.53 13.04
C SER A 239 -10.11 -19.07 12.54
N GLY A 240 -10.37 -19.04 11.22
CA GLY A 240 -11.71 -19.25 10.66
C GLY A 240 -12.75 -18.17 11.04
N TYR A 241 -12.32 -17.01 11.57
CA TYR A 241 -13.18 -15.85 11.77
C TYR A 241 -13.53 -15.21 10.42
N THR A 242 -14.82 -15.03 10.18
CA THR A 242 -15.38 -14.55 8.91
C THR A 242 -16.53 -13.60 9.17
N PHE A 243 -16.60 -12.48 8.44
CA PHE A 243 -17.68 -11.50 8.54
C PHE A 243 -17.93 -10.82 7.20
N SER A 244 -19.02 -10.06 7.10
CA SER A 244 -19.29 -9.15 5.98
C SER A 244 -19.54 -7.71 6.44
N LEU A 245 -19.26 -6.78 5.51
CA LEU A 245 -19.54 -5.36 5.57
C LEU A 245 -20.40 -4.98 4.36
N THR A 246 -21.65 -4.59 4.58
CA THR A 246 -22.59 -4.18 3.51
C THR A 246 -22.77 -2.67 3.51
N TRP A 247 -22.73 -2.04 2.33
CA TRP A 247 -22.94 -0.59 2.17
C TRP A 247 -24.42 -0.24 2.16
N VAL A 248 -24.93 0.31 3.26
CA VAL A 248 -26.34 0.70 3.43
C VAL A 248 -26.50 2.21 3.19
N ARG A 249 -27.17 2.57 2.08
CA ARG A 249 -27.64 3.94 1.84
C ARG A 249 -29.06 4.10 2.34
N ARG A 250 -29.25 4.88 3.41
CA ARG A 250 -30.59 5.18 3.99
C ARG A 250 -31.16 6.45 3.35
N ALA A 251 -32.41 6.40 2.88
CA ALA A 251 -33.10 7.58 2.37
C ALA A 251 -33.07 8.73 3.40
N GLY A 252 -32.66 9.92 2.96
CA GLY A 252 -32.52 11.12 3.80
C GLY A 252 -31.16 11.32 4.50
N LYS A 253 -30.24 10.33 4.51
CA LYS A 253 -28.85 10.54 4.93
C LYS A 253 -27.94 10.80 3.72
N LYS A 254 -26.98 11.73 3.87
CA LYS A 254 -25.94 11.99 2.85
C LYS A 254 -24.79 10.98 2.89
N GLU A 255 -24.44 10.47 4.07
CA GLU A 255 -23.38 9.48 4.23
C GLU A 255 -23.93 8.04 4.10
N ALA A 256 -23.12 7.15 3.54
CA ALA A 256 -23.37 5.72 3.56
C ALA A 256 -22.93 5.11 4.91
N GLU A 257 -23.77 4.22 5.45
CA GLU A 257 -23.48 3.47 6.68
C GLU A 257 -22.97 2.07 6.31
N LEU A 258 -21.98 1.56 7.02
CA LEU A 258 -21.53 0.16 6.92
C LEU A 258 -22.30 -0.68 7.93
N LEU A 259 -22.91 -1.78 7.46
CA LEU A 259 -23.49 -2.82 8.30
C LEU A 259 -22.50 -3.99 8.42
N TYR A 260 -21.99 -4.20 9.63
CA TYR A 260 -21.23 -5.39 10.01
C TYR A 260 -22.17 -6.55 10.36
N ARG A 261 -21.85 -7.73 9.83
CA ARG A 261 -22.52 -9.01 10.11
C ARG A 261 -21.47 -10.10 10.27
N VAL A 262 -21.44 -10.77 11.42
CA VAL A 262 -20.61 -11.97 11.61
C VAL A 262 -21.17 -13.14 10.78
N ILE A 263 -20.27 -13.91 10.16
CA ILE A 263 -20.59 -15.13 9.39
C ILE A 263 -20.08 -16.37 10.15
N SER A 264 -18.88 -16.28 10.73
CA SER A 264 -18.26 -17.32 11.56
C SER A 264 -17.37 -16.65 12.61
N LEU A 265 -17.45 -17.12 13.86
CA LEU A 265 -16.49 -16.75 14.90
C LEU A 265 -15.23 -17.63 14.91
N GLY A 266 -15.24 -18.76 14.22
CA GLY A 266 -14.13 -19.71 14.19
C GLY A 266 -13.63 -20.09 15.59
N THR A 267 -12.31 -20.13 15.79
CA THR A 267 -11.67 -20.40 17.08
C THR A 267 -12.01 -19.34 18.15
N LEU A 268 -12.33 -18.11 17.74
CA LEU A 268 -12.62 -16.99 18.64
C LEU A 268 -13.99 -17.12 19.35
N THR A 269 -14.81 -18.13 19.02
CA THR A 269 -16.17 -18.34 19.54
C THR A 269 -16.30 -18.24 21.07
N ARG A 270 -15.26 -18.60 21.84
CA ARG A 270 -15.26 -18.50 23.32
C ARG A 270 -14.76 -17.16 23.87
N VAL A 271 -13.93 -16.44 23.14
CA VAL A 271 -13.26 -15.20 23.60
C VAL A 271 -13.82 -13.92 22.97
N ALA A 272 -14.56 -14.03 21.86
CA ALA A 272 -15.10 -12.90 21.13
C ALA A 272 -16.03 -12.04 22.02
N PRO A 273 -15.82 -10.72 22.11
CA PRO A 273 -16.72 -9.81 22.83
C PRO A 273 -18.06 -9.69 22.12
N GLU A 274 -19.10 -9.24 22.83
CA GLU A 274 -20.48 -9.12 22.34
C GLU A 274 -20.59 -8.35 21.02
N TRP A 275 -19.84 -7.26 20.87
CA TRP A 275 -19.81 -6.46 19.63
C TRP A 275 -19.29 -7.21 18.38
N MET A 276 -18.60 -8.35 18.52
CA MET A 276 -18.21 -9.22 17.39
C MET A 276 -19.25 -10.32 17.09
N ARG A 277 -20.33 -10.40 17.88
CA ARG A 277 -21.42 -11.38 17.75
C ARG A 277 -22.70 -10.74 17.20
N GLU A 278 -22.87 -9.45 17.41
CA GLU A 278 -24.04 -8.66 17.04
C GLU A 278 -23.88 -7.98 15.66
N GLU A 279 -24.99 -7.53 15.09
CA GLU A 279 -24.98 -6.67 13.90
C GLU A 279 -24.75 -5.21 14.28
N ILE A 280 -23.78 -4.54 13.64
CA ILE A 280 -23.41 -3.16 13.98
C ILE A 280 -23.46 -2.27 12.74
N MET A 281 -24.18 -1.16 12.83
CA MET A 281 -24.09 -0.07 11.85
C MET A 281 -23.12 1.02 12.33
N PHE A 282 -22.22 1.47 11.45
CA PHE A 282 -21.32 2.60 11.70
C PHE A 282 -21.10 3.45 10.43
N SER A 283 -20.75 4.74 10.58
CA SER A 283 -20.36 5.58 9.42
C SER A 283 -19.06 5.04 8.80
N ILE A 284 -18.94 5.13 7.48
CA ILE A 284 -17.71 4.79 6.73
C ILE A 284 -16.44 5.42 7.31
N ASN A 285 -16.55 6.59 7.95
CA ASN A 285 -15.45 7.30 8.62
C ASN A 285 -14.85 6.52 9.82
N MET A 286 -15.59 5.57 10.41
CA MET A 286 -15.13 4.71 11.50
C MET A 286 -14.48 3.39 11.02
N CYS A 287 -14.42 3.14 9.71
CA CYS A 287 -13.97 1.87 9.14
C CYS A 287 -12.51 1.52 9.50
N SER A 288 -11.61 2.50 9.54
CA SER A 288 -10.23 2.34 10.00
C SER A 288 -10.16 1.83 11.45
N LEU A 289 -10.90 2.46 12.36
CA LEU A 289 -10.99 2.09 13.77
C LEU A 289 -11.64 0.72 13.97
N PHE A 290 -12.62 0.35 13.14
CA PHE A 290 -13.21 -0.98 13.14
C PHE A 290 -12.16 -2.05 12.80
N PHE A 291 -11.45 -1.92 11.67
CA PHE A 291 -10.42 -2.89 11.28
C PHE A 291 -9.25 -2.92 12.28
N GLU A 292 -8.81 -1.77 12.80
CA GLU A 292 -7.78 -1.70 13.85
C GLU A 292 -8.21 -2.47 15.11
N ARG A 293 -9.47 -2.33 15.54
CA ARG A 293 -10.04 -3.02 16.70
C ARG A 293 -10.13 -4.54 16.48
N VAL A 294 -10.57 -4.96 15.29
CA VAL A 294 -10.65 -6.38 14.90
C VAL A 294 -9.25 -7.02 14.82
N THR A 295 -8.32 -6.43 14.06
CA THR A 295 -6.97 -6.99 13.91
C THR A 295 -6.18 -6.96 15.23
N ARG A 296 -6.38 -5.94 16.09
CA ARG A 296 -5.83 -5.95 17.46
C ARG A 296 -6.42 -7.09 18.30
N PHE A 297 -7.73 -7.32 18.26
CA PHE A 297 -8.36 -8.40 19.03
C PHE A 297 -7.85 -9.79 18.60
N ILE A 298 -7.74 -10.03 17.29
CA ILE A 298 -7.23 -11.28 16.73
C ILE A 298 -5.78 -11.54 17.17
N ARG A 299 -4.90 -10.54 17.06
CA ARG A 299 -3.48 -10.63 17.47
C ARG A 299 -3.25 -10.81 18.97
N LEU A 300 -4.28 -10.67 19.80
CA LEU A 300 -4.22 -10.89 21.26
C LEU A 300 -4.79 -12.26 21.68
N ASN A 301 -5.40 -13.01 20.76
CA ASN A 301 -6.09 -14.27 21.03
C ASN A 301 -5.66 -15.38 20.05
N HIS A 302 -4.41 -15.34 19.61
CA HIS A 302 -3.79 -16.25 18.65
C HIS A 302 -2.29 -16.43 18.98
#